data_AF-A0A7Y3WT17-F1
#
_entry.id   AF-A0A7Y3WT17-F1
#
_cell.length_a   1.000
_cell.length_b   1.000
_cell.length_c   1.000
_cell.angle_alpha   90.00
_cell.angle_beta   90.00
_cell.angle_gamma   90.00
#
_symmetry.space_group_name_H-M   'P 1'
#
loop_
_entity.id
_entity.type
_entity.pdbx_description
1 polymer ?
#
loop_
_entity_poly.entity_id
_entity_poly.type
_entity_poly.pdbx_seq_one_letter_code
_entity_poly.pdbx_strand_id
1 'polypeptide(L)' 'DEYGITRDELIQKLNAGKIEARPFFMPIHDMPPYKGSKHGDLTVTNELYARGINLPSSVGLKKEDIKAVCEIIKNSKR' A
#
# COMPACT_ATOMS: atom_id res chain seq x y z
N ASP A 1 -6.50 8.72 11.81
CA ASP A 1 -5.19 8.22 11.35
C ASP A 1 -4.05 9.06 11.93
N GLU A 2 -3.19 8.42 12.74
CA GLU A 2 -2.12 9.05 13.53
C GLU A 2 -0.75 9.07 12.83
N TYR A 3 -0.66 8.60 11.59
CA TYR A 3 0.61 8.43 10.88
C TYR A 3 1.09 9.70 10.14
N GLY A 4 0.19 10.69 9.95
CA GLY A 4 0.54 12.02 9.48
C GLY A 4 0.83 12.15 7.98
N ILE A 5 0.82 11.03 7.23
CA ILE A 5 0.89 10.99 5.76
C ILE A 5 -0.06 9.93 5.20
N THR A 6 -0.44 10.10 3.94
CA THR A 6 -1.26 9.16 3.17
C THR A 6 -0.47 7.93 2.73
N ARG A 7 -1.21 6.89 2.33
CA ARG A 7 -0.68 5.65 1.73
C ARG A 7 0.21 5.94 0.52
N ASP A 8 -0.27 6.79 -0.39
CA ASP A 8 0.43 7.12 -1.63
C ASP A 8 1.70 7.95 -1.38
N GLU A 9 1.69 8.86 -0.42
CA GLU A 9 2.89 9.57 0.02
C GLU A 9 3.96 8.62 0.58
N LEU A 10 3.55 7.62 1.39
CA LEU A 10 4.48 6.62 1.89
C LEU A 10 5.07 5.77 0.75
N ILE A 11 4.26 5.37 -0.23
CA ILE A 11 4.73 4.66 -1.43
C ILE A 11 5.75 5.51 -2.19
N GLN A 12 5.49 6.80 -2.40
CA GLN A 12 6.44 7.70 -3.07
C GLN A 12 7.78 7.77 -2.33
N LYS A 13 7.76 7.82 -0.99
CA LYS A 13 8.98 7.82 -0.17
C LYS A 13 9.75 6.50 -0.25
N LEU A 14 9.05 5.36 -0.24
CA LEU A 14 9.67 4.04 -0.44
C LEU A 14 10.33 3.94 -1.82
N ASN A 15 9.61 4.36 -2.87
CA ASN A 15 10.11 4.35 -4.24
C ASN A 15 11.33 5.27 -4.42
N ALA A 16 11.34 6.45 -3.79
CA ALA A 16 12.50 7.34 -3.76
C ALA A 16 13.72 6.70 -3.07
N GLY A 17 13.48 5.83 -2.08
CA GLY A 17 14.49 4.98 -1.44
C GLY A 17 14.87 3.72 -2.24
N LYS A 18 14.45 3.60 -3.50
CA LYS A 18 14.64 2.41 -4.37
C LYS A 18 14.00 1.14 -3.81
N ILE A 19 12.96 1.28 -3.00
CA ILE A 19 12.15 0.19 -2.48
C ILE A 19 10.82 0.22 -3.22
N GLU A 20 10.60 -0.75 -4.11
CA GLU A 20 9.34 -0.84 -4.84
C GLU A 20 8.20 -1.18 -3.88
N ALA A 21 7.26 -0.25 -3.73
CA ALA A 21 6.01 -0.45 -3.01
C ALA A 21 4.84 -0.18 -3.95
N ARG A 22 3.76 -0.95 -3.76
CA ARG A 22 2.57 -0.85 -4.61
C ARG A 22 1.32 -0.63 -3.77
N PRO A 23 0.29 0.05 -4.31
CA PRO A 23 -1.03 0.04 -3.69
C PRO A 23 -1.52 -1.37 -3.42
N PHE A 24 -2.39 -1.52 -2.43
CA PHE A 24 -3.14 -2.75 -2.26
C PHE A 24 -4.05 -3.01 -3.47
N PHE A 25 -4.53 -4.24 -3.59
CA PHE A 25 -5.30 -4.67 -4.76
C PHE A 25 -6.50 -3.76 -5.01
N MET A 26 -6.66 -3.33 -6.26
CA MET A 26 -7.80 -2.53 -6.68
C MET A 26 -9.09 -3.35 -6.48
N PRO A 27 -10.14 -2.77 -5.86
CA PRO A 27 -11.40 -3.47 -5.69
C PRO A 27 -12.01 -3.81 -7.04
N ILE A 28 -12.50 -5.04 -7.19
CA ILE A 28 -13.05 -5.53 -8.46
C ILE A 28 -14.26 -4.69 -8.89
N HIS A 29 -15.13 -4.28 -7.96
CA HIS A 29 -16.32 -3.47 -8.27
C HIS A 29 -15.99 -2.08 -8.80
N ASP A 30 -14.77 -1.59 -8.58
CA ASP A 30 -14.29 -0.30 -9.10
C ASP A 30 -13.58 -0.44 -10.45
N MET A 31 -13.23 -1.66 -10.88
CA MET A 31 -12.57 -1.88 -12.16
C MET A 31 -13.54 -1.57 -13.33
N PRO A 32 -13.06 -0.99 -14.45
CA PRO A 32 -13.94 -0.52 -15.52
C PRO A 32 -14.96 -1.55 -16.05
N PRO A 33 -14.62 -2.84 -16.24
CA PRO A 33 -15.58 -3.83 -16.74
C PRO A 33 -16.69 -4.19 -15.76
N TYR A 34 -16.49 -3.98 -14.46
CA TYR A 34 -17.42 -4.41 -13.41
C TYR A 34 -18.13 -3.23 -12.74
N LYS A 35 -17.73 -2.00 -13.07
CA LYS A 35 -18.33 -0.78 -12.54
C LYS A 35 -19.84 -0.76 -12.81
N GLY A 36 -20.65 -0.65 -11.77
CA GLY A 36 -22.12 -0.70 -11.85
C GLY A 36 -22.73 -2.11 -11.79
N SER A 37 -21.91 -3.15 -11.68
CA SER A 37 -22.39 -4.52 -11.39
C SER A 37 -23.02 -4.58 -10.00
N LYS A 38 -23.97 -5.48 -9.80
CA LYS A 38 -24.54 -5.74 -8.47
C LYS A 38 -23.47 -6.35 -7.56
N HIS A 39 -23.27 -5.74 -6.39
CA HIS A 39 -22.45 -6.26 -5.31
C HIS A 39 -23.08 -5.90 -3.95
N GLY A 40 -22.65 -6.57 -2.89
CA GLY A 40 -23.06 -6.24 -1.51
C GLY A 40 -22.34 -5.00 -0.97
N ASP A 41 -22.45 -4.78 0.34
CA ASP A 41 -21.62 -3.78 1.01
C ASP A 41 -20.15 -4.23 0.99
N LEU A 42 -19.30 -3.37 0.42
CA LEU A 42 -17.86 -3.57 0.27
C LEU A 42 -17.07 -2.41 0.90
N THR A 43 -17.64 -1.74 1.91
CA THR A 43 -17.01 -0.61 2.62
C THR A 43 -15.62 -0.97 3.15
N VAL A 44 -15.46 -2.16 3.76
CA VAL A 44 -14.17 -2.65 4.25
C VAL A 44 -13.16 -2.85 3.12
N THR A 45 -13.60 -3.35 1.96
CA THR A 45 -12.75 -3.51 0.78
C THR A 45 -12.21 -2.15 0.30
N ASN A 46 -13.05 -1.12 0.29
CA ASN A 46 -12.65 0.24 -0.09
C ASN A 46 -11.66 0.83 0.92
N GLU A 47 -11.88 0.59 2.21
CA GLU A 47 -10.98 1.04 3.28
C GLU A 47 -9.60 0.35 3.19
N LEU A 48 -9.57 -0.96 2.89
CA LEU A 48 -8.34 -1.72 2.67
C LEU A 48 -7.60 -1.23 1.42
N TYR A 49 -8.29 -0.94 0.32
CA TYR A 49 -7.66 -0.37 -0.87
C TYR A 49 -7.06 1.01 -0.63
N ALA A 50 -7.76 1.88 0.11
CA ALA A 50 -7.32 3.24 0.40
C ALA A 50 -6.06 3.30 1.29
N ARG A 51 -5.88 2.33 2.20
CA ARG A 51 -4.80 2.37 3.21
C ARG A 51 -3.76 1.27 3.07
N GLY A 52 -4.06 0.18 2.38
CA GLY A 52 -3.16 -0.97 2.26
C GLY A 52 -1.97 -0.71 1.34
N ILE A 53 -0.83 -1.33 1.65
CA ILE A 53 0.41 -1.27 0.87
C ILE A 53 0.93 -2.69 0.68
N ASN A 54 1.36 -3.00 -0.54
CA ASN A 54 2.18 -4.17 -0.82
C ASN A 54 3.66 -3.78 -0.69
N LEU A 55 4.33 -4.32 0.33
CA LEU A 55 5.78 -4.20 0.51
C LEU A 55 6.52 -5.33 -0.21
N PRO A 56 7.84 -5.20 -0.45
CA PRO A 56 8.65 -6.33 -0.92
C PRO A 56 8.50 -7.53 0.00
N SER A 57 8.20 -8.69 -0.58
CA SER A 57 7.98 -9.94 0.14
C SER A 57 8.63 -11.16 -0.54
N SER A 58 9.68 -10.93 -1.34
CA SER A 58 10.41 -12.00 -2.02
C SER A 58 11.17 -12.88 -1.02
N VAL A 59 11.25 -14.18 -1.30
CA VAL A 59 12.06 -15.14 -0.52
C VAL A 59 13.55 -14.80 -0.51
N GLY A 60 14.02 -13.98 -1.47
CA GLY A 60 15.40 -13.51 -1.55
C GLY A 60 15.72 -12.29 -0.68
N LEU A 61 14.75 -11.76 0.07
CA LEU A 61 14.98 -10.60 0.93
C LEU A 61 15.94 -10.92 2.06
N LYS A 62 16.94 -10.06 2.22
CA LYS A 62 17.86 -10.10 3.34
C LYS A 62 17.30 -9.29 4.50
N LYS A 63 17.86 -9.52 5.68
CA LYS A 63 17.49 -8.77 6.89
C LYS A 63 17.79 -7.28 6.73
N GLU A 64 18.82 -6.94 5.96
CA GLU A 64 19.21 -5.57 5.64
C GLU A 64 18.16 -4.88 4.76
N ASP A 65 17.58 -5.59 3.80
CA ASP A 65 16.51 -5.07 2.94
C ASP A 65 15.26 -4.74 3.78
N ILE A 66 14.86 -5.65 4.67
CA ILE A 66 13.73 -5.44 5.59
C ILE A 66 14.00 -4.25 6.51
N LYS A 67 15.22 -4.11 7.04
CA LYS A 67 15.61 -2.96 7.86
C LYS A 67 15.48 -1.66 7.08
N ALA A 68 15.95 -1.60 5.82
CA ALA A 68 15.83 -0.41 4.98
C ALA A 68 14.35 -0.02 4.78
N VAL A 69 13.46 -0.98 4.53
CA VAL A 69 12.00 -0.74 4.45
C VAL A 69 11.49 -0.13 5.76
N CYS A 70 11.79 -0.75 6.90
CA CYS A 70 11.34 -0.29 8.20
C CYS A 70 11.83 1.12 8.54
N GLU A 71 13.08 1.44 8.23
CA GLU A 71 13.65 2.77 8.53
C GLU A 71 12.98 3.87 7.71
N ILE A 72 12.68 3.64 6.43
CA ILE A 72 11.91 4.60 5.64
C ILE A 72 10.51 4.80 6.24
N ILE A 73 9.82 3.72 6.62
CA ILE A 73 8.49 3.81 7.24
C ILE A 73 8.53 4.59 8.55
N LYS A 74 9.50 4.35 9.43
CA LYS A 74 9.60 5.08 10.70
C LYS A 74 9.87 6.56 10.49
N ASN A 75 10.81 6.90 9.59
CA ASN A 75 11.23 8.27 9.32
C ASN A 75 10.24 9.05 8.43
N SER A 76 9.23 8.38 7.91
CA SER A 76 8.20 9.01 7.07
C SER A 76 7.01 9.56 7.86
N LYS A 77 6.81 9.08 9.11
CA LYS A 77 5.73 9.50 10.00
C LYS A 77 5.84 11.00 10.29
N ARG A 78 4.70 11.71 10.28
CA ARG A 78 4.60 13.12 10.68
C ARG A 78 3.75 13.26 11.94
#